data_AF-Q2B253-F1
#
_entry.id   AF-Q2B253-F1
#
_cell.length_a   1.000
_cell.length_b   1.000
_cell.length_c   1.000
_cell.angle_alpha   90.00
_cell.angle_beta   90.00
_cell.angle_gamma   90.00
#
_symmetry.space_group_name_H-M   'P 1'
#
loop_
_entity.id
_entity.type
_entity.pdbx_description
1 polymer ?
#
loop_
_entity_poly.entity_id
_entity_poly.type
_entity_poly.pdbx_seq_one_letter_code
_entity_poly.pdbx_strand_id
1 'polypeptide(L)'
;MTLSAQFLTMLAMIGMGSAFGASLDTYNRFLRRAKRKSWIVFINDFLFWSLQGLAVFYVLFVINQGELRFYIFIALFCGFAAYQSLLKQGFLRLLEILIGAIAAIFRFFVRMAHLLVYKPIQSIIMGIISLIVLLGKGILALMQLVLRIIWTLLKVILSPVKWIWSLFWFILPKKIKNSVEKLYNKLAGNLHTFKNNLNSLITRWKNK
;
A
#
# COMPACT_ATOMS: atom_id res chain seq x y z
N MET A 1 -7.98 -68.49 8.06
CA MET A 1 -8.53 -67.28 7.39
C MET A 1 -9.36 -67.70 6.18
N THR A 2 -10.51 -67.08 5.95
CA THR A 2 -11.31 -67.29 4.74
C THR A 2 -10.69 -66.54 3.55
N LEU A 3 -10.90 -67.04 2.33
CA LEU A 3 -10.42 -66.41 1.09
C LEU A 3 -10.92 -64.96 0.96
N SER A 4 -12.16 -64.71 1.40
CA SER A 4 -12.78 -63.38 1.41
C SER A 4 -12.03 -62.37 2.28
N ALA A 5 -11.52 -62.77 3.45
CA ALA A 5 -10.73 -61.91 4.31
C ALA A 5 -9.36 -61.56 3.68
N GLN A 6 -8.78 -62.48 2.91
CA GLN A 6 -7.53 -62.24 2.17
C GLN A 6 -7.72 -61.24 1.02
N PHE A 7 -8.84 -61.33 0.28
CA PHE A 7 -9.16 -60.33 -0.73
C PHE A 7 -9.45 -58.95 -0.13
N LEU A 8 -10.20 -58.91 0.99
CA LEU A 8 -10.52 -57.66 1.68
C LEU A 8 -9.25 -56.97 2.22
N THR A 9 -8.33 -57.74 2.81
CA THR A 9 -7.03 -57.22 3.24
C THR A 9 -6.21 -56.70 2.08
N MET A 10 -6.16 -57.42 0.94
CA MET A 10 -5.43 -56.96 -0.24
C MET A 10 -5.99 -55.62 -0.78
N LEU A 11 -7.31 -55.50 -0.89
CA LEU A 11 -7.98 -54.29 -1.37
C LEU A 11 -7.78 -53.12 -0.40
N ALA A 12 -7.90 -53.37 0.91
CA ALA A 12 -7.63 -52.37 1.94
C ALA A 12 -6.18 -51.87 1.90
N MET A 13 -5.20 -52.75 1.64
CA MET A 13 -3.79 -52.37 1.52
C MET A 13 -3.49 -51.57 0.25
N ILE A 14 -4.17 -51.89 -0.86
CA ILE A 14 -4.15 -51.07 -2.07
C ILE A 14 -4.72 -49.67 -1.79
N GLY A 15 -5.86 -49.59 -1.07
CA GLY A 15 -6.45 -48.33 -0.63
C GLY A 15 -5.55 -47.52 0.30
N MET A 16 -4.85 -48.19 1.22
CA MET A 16 -3.88 -47.54 2.10
C MET A 16 -2.64 -47.06 1.34
N GLY A 17 -2.18 -47.81 0.33
CA GLY A 17 -1.10 -47.38 -0.56
C GLY A 17 -1.47 -46.16 -1.42
N SER A 18 -2.72 -46.08 -1.87
CA SER A 18 -3.20 -44.90 -2.60
C SER A 18 -3.39 -43.69 -1.69
N ALA A 19 -3.96 -43.88 -0.49
CA ALA A 19 -4.05 -42.84 0.53
C ALA A 19 -2.65 -42.34 0.97
N PHE A 20 -1.66 -43.24 1.05
CA PHE A 20 -0.27 -42.87 1.31
C PHE A 20 0.27 -41.91 0.23
N GLY A 21 0.05 -42.24 -1.05
CA GLY A 21 0.45 -41.38 -2.17
C GLY A 21 -0.18 -39.99 -2.10
N ALA A 22 -1.48 -39.91 -1.79
CA ALA A 22 -2.20 -38.65 -1.63
C ALA A 22 -1.67 -37.81 -0.45
N SER A 23 -1.42 -38.46 0.68
CA SER A 23 -0.87 -37.83 1.88
C SER A 23 0.55 -37.29 1.62
N LEU A 24 1.39 -38.06 0.91
CA LEU A 24 2.76 -37.67 0.56
C LEU A 24 2.82 -36.49 -0.40
N ASP A 25 1.96 -36.46 -1.43
CA ASP A 25 1.85 -35.32 -2.35
C ASP A 25 1.38 -34.05 -1.62
N THR A 26 0.39 -34.19 -0.73
CA THR A 26 -0.10 -33.09 0.12
C THR A 26 1.01 -32.57 1.01
N TYR A 27 1.69 -33.46 1.72
CA TYR A 27 2.79 -33.15 2.61
C TYR A 27 3.92 -32.41 1.88
N ASN A 28 4.35 -32.89 0.71
CA ASN A 28 5.37 -32.24 -0.11
C ASN A 28 4.96 -30.82 -0.56
N ARG A 29 3.68 -30.62 -0.93
CA ARG A 29 3.15 -29.31 -1.34
C ARG A 29 3.13 -28.31 -0.19
N PHE A 30 2.74 -28.75 1.01
CA PHE A 30 2.65 -27.90 2.20
C PHE A 30 4.02 -27.58 2.81
N LEU A 31 4.98 -28.52 2.81
CA LEU A 31 6.27 -28.26 3.43
C LEU A 31 7.19 -27.33 2.63
N ARG A 32 6.99 -27.20 1.31
CA ARG A 32 7.85 -26.39 0.40
C ARG A 32 9.33 -26.48 0.83
N ARG A 33 9.89 -27.69 0.72
CA ARG A 33 11.17 -28.13 1.31
C ARG A 33 12.33 -27.11 1.17
N ALA A 34 12.37 -26.36 0.07
CA ALA A 34 13.39 -25.36 -0.21
C ALA A 34 13.38 -24.10 0.69
N LYS A 35 12.26 -23.79 1.37
CA LYS A 35 12.12 -22.54 2.17
C LYS A 35 12.12 -22.76 3.68
N ARG A 36 12.09 -24.01 4.16
CA ARG A 36 11.89 -24.33 5.57
C ARG A 36 13.18 -24.85 6.21
N LYS A 37 13.43 -24.48 7.48
CA LYS A 37 14.62 -24.94 8.22
C LYS A 37 14.68 -26.47 8.27
N SER A 38 15.85 -27.04 8.03
CA SER A 38 16.10 -28.49 7.94
C SER A 38 15.57 -29.28 9.15
N TRP A 39 15.70 -28.74 10.37
CA TRP A 39 15.18 -29.36 11.59
C TRP A 39 13.66 -29.57 11.60
N ILE A 40 12.89 -28.62 11.06
CA ILE A 40 11.42 -28.73 11.01
C ILE A 40 11.01 -29.76 9.96
N VAL A 41 11.74 -29.84 8.85
CA VAL A 41 11.52 -30.88 7.84
C VAL A 41 11.80 -32.25 8.44
N PHE A 42 12.88 -32.39 9.22
CA PHE A 42 13.23 -33.67 9.85
C PHE A 42 12.17 -34.15 10.85
N ILE A 43 11.71 -33.29 11.75
CA ILE A 43 10.67 -33.64 12.75
C ILE A 43 9.36 -34.02 12.04
N ASN A 44 8.96 -33.25 11.04
CA ASN A 44 7.75 -33.54 10.29
C ASN A 44 7.88 -34.82 9.46
N ASP A 45 9.06 -35.10 8.88
CA ASP A 45 9.30 -36.33 8.11
C ASP A 45 9.18 -37.53 9.06
N PHE A 46 9.80 -37.46 10.25
CA PHE A 46 9.66 -38.49 11.27
C PHE A 46 8.21 -38.71 11.69
N LEU A 47 7.48 -37.63 11.98
CA LEU A 47 6.08 -37.72 12.40
C LEU A 47 5.19 -38.29 11.29
N PHE A 48 5.42 -37.90 10.04
CA PHE A 48 4.70 -38.40 8.88
C PHE A 48 4.92 -39.91 8.69
N TRP A 49 6.17 -40.36 8.70
CA TRP A 49 6.49 -41.79 8.57
C TRP A 49 5.95 -42.61 9.73
N SER A 50 6.04 -42.09 10.96
CA SER A 50 5.46 -42.75 12.15
C SER A 50 3.94 -42.87 12.04
N LEU A 51 3.24 -41.79 11.66
CA LEU A 51 1.79 -41.79 11.52
C LEU A 51 1.36 -42.75 10.41
N GLN A 52 2.06 -42.76 9.28
CA GLN A 52 1.74 -43.67 8.19
C GLN A 52 1.99 -45.14 8.55
N GLY A 53 3.13 -45.43 9.19
CA GLY A 53 3.43 -46.79 9.66
C GLY A 53 2.37 -47.30 10.63
N LEU A 54 1.96 -46.45 11.59
CA LEU A 54 0.88 -46.75 12.52
C LEU A 54 -0.48 -46.92 11.81
N ALA A 55 -0.80 -46.08 10.83
CA ALA A 55 -2.06 -46.17 10.10
C ALA A 55 -2.15 -47.49 9.30
N VAL A 56 -1.07 -47.86 8.60
CA VAL A 56 -1.00 -49.12 7.85
C VAL A 56 -1.10 -50.30 8.81
N PHE A 57 -0.35 -50.27 9.92
CA PHE A 57 -0.39 -51.32 10.94
C PHE A 57 -1.76 -51.45 11.59
N TYR A 58 -2.44 -50.33 11.89
CA TYR A 58 -3.77 -50.32 12.47
C TYR A 58 -4.81 -50.98 11.53
N VAL A 59 -4.80 -50.62 10.25
CA VAL A 59 -5.71 -51.23 9.26
C VAL A 59 -5.40 -52.72 9.09
N LEU A 60 -4.13 -53.11 9.09
CA LEU A 60 -3.70 -54.51 9.13
C LEU A 60 -4.20 -55.25 10.38
N PHE A 61 -4.14 -54.60 11.53
CA PHE A 61 -4.57 -55.17 12.80
C PHE A 61 -6.08 -55.42 12.80
N VAL A 62 -6.87 -54.46 12.33
CA VAL A 62 -8.34 -54.57 12.28
C VAL A 62 -8.80 -55.68 11.33
N ILE A 63 -8.17 -55.81 10.15
CA ILE A 63 -8.69 -56.69 9.09
C ILE A 63 -8.00 -58.08 9.11
N ASN A 64 -6.73 -58.14 9.49
CA ASN A 64 -5.89 -59.34 9.43
C ASN A 64 -5.37 -59.81 10.80
N GLN A 65 -5.86 -59.24 11.90
CA GLN A 65 -5.31 -59.45 13.25
C GLN A 65 -3.79 -59.20 13.37
N GLY A 66 -3.22 -58.39 12.46
CA GLY A 66 -1.81 -58.05 12.47
C GLY A 66 -0.88 -59.10 11.86
N GLU A 67 -1.41 -60.10 11.15
CA GLU A 67 -0.55 -61.03 10.40
C GLU A 67 0.16 -60.30 9.24
N LEU A 68 1.46 -60.03 9.42
CA LEU A 68 2.31 -59.49 8.38
C LEU A 68 2.73 -60.59 7.41
N ARG A 69 2.25 -60.50 6.16
CA ARG A 69 2.56 -61.42 5.07
C ARG A 69 3.14 -60.66 3.88
N PHE A 70 4.01 -61.30 3.10
CA PHE A 70 4.75 -60.61 2.03
C PHE A 70 3.87 -59.97 0.94
N TYR A 71 2.73 -60.57 0.61
CA TYR A 71 1.80 -60.03 -0.39
C TYR A 71 1.19 -58.68 -0.01
N ILE A 72 1.18 -58.33 1.29
CA ILE A 72 0.64 -57.08 1.82
C ILE A 72 1.53 -55.91 1.39
N PHE A 73 2.85 -56.11 1.39
CA PHE A 73 3.79 -55.12 0.88
C PHE A 73 3.60 -54.92 -0.63
N ILE A 74 3.43 -56.00 -1.40
CA ILE A 74 3.17 -55.92 -2.84
C ILE A 74 1.86 -55.17 -3.11
N ALA A 75 0.79 -55.46 -2.36
CA ALA A 75 -0.49 -54.76 -2.48
C ALA A 75 -0.37 -53.26 -2.18
N LEU A 76 0.43 -52.90 -1.17
CA LEU A 76 0.68 -51.51 -0.80
C LEU A 76 1.49 -50.75 -1.86
N PHE A 77 2.56 -51.37 -2.40
CA PHE A 77 3.31 -50.80 -3.52
C PHE A 77 2.45 -50.67 -4.78
N CYS A 78 1.61 -51.66 -5.07
CA CYS A 78 0.68 -51.63 -6.19
C CYS A 78 -0.35 -50.49 -6.04
N GLY A 79 -0.92 -50.32 -4.84
CA GLY A 79 -1.84 -49.21 -4.55
C GLY A 79 -1.19 -47.84 -4.67
N PHE A 80 0.05 -47.70 -4.22
CA PHE A 80 0.83 -46.48 -4.39
C PHE A 80 1.13 -46.18 -5.87
N ALA A 81 1.55 -47.19 -6.64
CA ALA A 81 1.80 -47.04 -8.08
C ALA A 81 0.52 -46.68 -8.86
N ALA A 82 -0.61 -47.31 -8.50
CA ALA A 82 -1.91 -47.00 -9.08
C ALA A 82 -2.32 -45.55 -8.80
N TYR A 83 -2.11 -45.06 -7.58
CA TYR A 83 -2.33 -43.65 -7.26
C TYR A 83 -1.43 -42.73 -8.10
N GLN A 84 -0.13 -43.02 -8.17
CA GLN A 84 0.85 -42.19 -8.89
C GLN A 84 0.51 -42.07 -10.38
N SER A 85 0.06 -43.16 -11.00
CA SER A 85 -0.26 -43.20 -12.43
C SER A 85 -1.62 -42.60 -12.75
N LEU A 86 -2.65 -42.88 -11.93
CA LEU A 86 -4.04 -42.62 -12.31
C LEU A 86 -4.66 -41.43 -11.55
N LEU A 87 -4.37 -41.30 -10.25
CA LEU A 87 -5.08 -40.37 -9.36
C LEU A 87 -4.29 -39.08 -9.11
N LYS A 88 -2.97 -39.10 -9.27
CA LYS A 88 -2.08 -37.96 -9.02
C LYS A 88 -2.53 -36.68 -9.74
N GLN A 89 -2.84 -36.77 -11.03
CA GLN A 89 -3.24 -35.59 -11.80
C GLN A 89 -4.57 -35.01 -11.33
N GLY A 90 -5.56 -35.87 -11.03
CA GLY A 90 -6.86 -35.45 -10.52
C GLY A 90 -6.75 -34.82 -9.12
N PHE A 91 -5.99 -35.45 -8.23
CA PHE A 91 -5.77 -34.97 -6.87
C PHE A 91 -5.07 -33.61 -6.84
N LEU A 92 -4.02 -33.43 -7.66
CA LEU A 92 -3.31 -32.14 -7.75
C LEU A 92 -4.20 -31.03 -8.31
N ARG A 93 -5.04 -31.32 -9.32
CA ARG A 93 -6.01 -30.33 -9.85
C ARG A 93 -7.04 -29.95 -8.79
N LEU A 94 -7.61 -30.92 -8.07
CA LEU A 94 -8.54 -30.65 -6.98
C LEU A 94 -7.90 -29.79 -5.90
N LEU A 95 -6.67 -30.10 -5.51
CA LEU A 95 -5.93 -29.34 -4.52
C LEU A 95 -5.69 -27.89 -4.98
N GLU A 96 -5.33 -27.70 -6.26
CA GLU A 96 -5.14 -26.36 -6.83
C GLU A 96 -6.44 -25.57 -6.91
N ILE A 97 -7.55 -26.20 -7.29
CA ILE A 97 -8.88 -25.59 -7.26
C ILE A 97 -9.24 -25.16 -5.83
N LEU A 98 -8.99 -26.02 -4.84
CA LEU A 98 -9.29 -25.75 -3.43
C LEU A 98 -8.43 -24.60 -2.87
N ILE A 99 -7.13 -24.60 -3.14
CA ILE A 99 -6.23 -23.51 -2.76
C ILE A 99 -6.64 -22.21 -3.47
N GLY A 100 -6.96 -22.29 -4.77
CA GLY A 100 -7.42 -21.17 -5.57
C GLY A 100 -8.72 -20.58 -5.04
N ALA A 101 -9.67 -21.43 -4.66
CA ALA A 101 -10.95 -21.05 -4.06
C ALA A 101 -10.75 -20.34 -2.71
N ILE A 102 -9.95 -20.92 -1.81
CA ILE A 102 -9.64 -20.30 -0.51
C ILE A 102 -8.94 -18.94 -0.71
N ALA A 103 -7.97 -18.86 -1.61
CA ALA A 103 -7.27 -17.61 -1.92
C ALA A 103 -8.18 -16.59 -2.60
N ALA A 104 -9.15 -17.03 -3.42
CA ALA A 104 -10.16 -16.16 -4.01
C ALA A 104 -11.10 -15.59 -2.95
N ILE A 105 -11.57 -16.42 -2.02
CA ILE A 105 -12.40 -16.01 -0.88
C ILE A 105 -11.64 -15.01 -0.01
N PHE A 106 -10.39 -15.29 0.33
CA PHE A 106 -9.59 -14.35 1.14
C PHE A 106 -9.38 -13.02 0.43
N ARG A 107 -9.02 -13.03 -0.86
CA ARG A 107 -8.88 -11.81 -1.67
C ARG A 107 -10.21 -11.06 -1.80
N PHE A 108 -11.33 -11.77 -1.88
CA PHE A 108 -12.66 -11.18 -1.90
C PHE A 108 -12.94 -10.43 -0.59
N PHE A 109 -12.69 -11.05 0.57
CA PHE A 109 -12.83 -10.38 1.87
C PHE A 109 -11.92 -9.17 2.00
N VAL A 110 -10.64 -9.26 1.61
CA VAL A 110 -9.71 -8.13 1.66
C VAL A 110 -10.17 -7.00 0.74
N ARG A 111 -10.64 -7.32 -0.47
CA ARG A 111 -11.15 -6.32 -1.42
C ARG A 111 -12.42 -5.66 -0.90
N MET A 112 -13.33 -6.44 -0.30
CA MET A 112 -14.53 -5.90 0.36
C MET A 112 -14.14 -4.97 1.51
N ALA A 113 -13.24 -5.39 2.40
CA ALA A 113 -12.76 -4.56 3.50
C ALA A 113 -12.09 -3.27 2.99
N HIS A 114 -11.28 -3.34 1.94
CA HIS A 114 -10.65 -2.15 1.35
C HIS A 114 -11.71 -1.20 0.75
N LEU A 115 -12.71 -1.71 0.04
CA LEU A 115 -13.77 -0.86 -0.51
C LEU A 115 -14.70 -0.30 0.57
N LEU A 116 -15.00 -1.08 1.61
CA LEU A 116 -15.90 -0.68 2.70
C LEU A 116 -15.25 0.17 3.78
N VAL A 117 -13.92 0.12 3.95
CA VAL A 117 -13.22 0.82 5.04
C VAL A 117 -12.31 1.90 4.47
N TYR A 118 -11.39 1.57 3.55
CA TYR A 118 -10.40 2.52 3.07
C TYR A 118 -11.03 3.67 2.26
N LYS A 119 -11.92 3.34 1.31
CA LYS A 119 -12.58 4.34 0.46
C LYS A 119 -13.47 5.34 1.23
N PRO A 120 -14.35 4.92 2.16
CA PRO A 120 -15.16 5.88 2.90
C PRO A 120 -14.33 6.74 3.85
N ILE A 121 -13.29 6.19 4.49
CA ILE A 121 -12.39 7.00 5.33
C ILE A 121 -11.70 8.07 4.49
N GLN A 122 -11.22 7.74 3.30
CA GLN A 122 -10.62 8.71 2.39
C GLN A 122 -11.62 9.81 1.98
N SER A 123 -12.88 9.44 1.70
CA SER A 123 -13.95 10.38 1.38
C SER A 123 -14.25 11.35 2.53
N ILE A 124 -14.29 10.84 3.77
CA ILE A 124 -14.48 11.66 4.97
C ILE A 124 -13.33 12.65 5.15
N ILE A 125 -12.08 12.19 5.00
CA ILE A 125 -10.89 13.07 5.12
C ILE A 125 -10.92 14.16 4.05
N MET A 126 -11.19 13.80 2.79
CA MET A 126 -11.33 14.79 1.70
C MET A 126 -12.48 15.77 1.96
N GLY A 127 -13.59 15.30 2.54
CA GLY A 127 -14.72 16.13 2.95
C GLY A 127 -14.34 17.15 4.03
N ILE A 128 -13.58 16.73 5.04
CA ILE A 128 -13.10 17.65 6.09
C ILE A 128 -12.13 18.69 5.51
N ILE A 129 -11.18 18.26 4.67
CA ILE A 129 -10.22 19.18 4.03
C ILE A 129 -10.95 20.19 3.15
N SER A 130 -11.94 19.76 2.36
CA SER A 130 -12.71 20.66 1.50
C SER A 130 -13.49 21.70 2.32
N LEU A 131 -14.03 21.30 3.47
CA LEU A 131 -14.72 22.19 4.42
C LEU A 131 -13.76 23.26 4.97
N ILE A 132 -12.56 22.85 5.42
CA ILE A 132 -11.54 23.77 5.93
C ILE A 132 -11.11 24.77 4.84
N VAL A 133 -10.86 24.28 3.62
CA VAL A 133 -10.48 25.14 2.49
C VAL A 133 -11.60 26.11 2.12
N LEU A 134 -12.86 25.68 2.15
CA LEU A 134 -14.01 26.55 1.89
C LEU A 134 -14.11 27.67 2.92
N LEU A 135 -13.98 27.33 4.21
CA LEU A 135 -13.98 28.31 5.30
C LEU A 135 -12.81 29.29 5.18
N GLY A 136 -11.61 28.78 4.91
CA GLY A 136 -10.42 29.62 4.70
C GLY A 136 -10.59 30.60 3.53
N LYS A 137 -11.12 30.13 2.39
CA LYS A 137 -11.45 30.99 1.25
C LYS A 137 -12.52 32.03 1.60
N GLY A 138 -13.54 31.65 2.37
CA GLY A 138 -14.56 32.57 2.86
C GLY A 138 -13.97 33.70 3.71
N ILE A 139 -13.08 33.36 4.65
CA ILE A 139 -12.40 34.34 5.51
C ILE A 139 -11.50 35.28 4.67
N LEU A 140 -10.73 34.73 3.73
CA LEU A 140 -9.90 35.54 2.85
C LEU A 140 -10.72 36.47 1.96
N ALA A 141 -11.86 36.01 1.44
CA ALA A 141 -12.78 36.83 0.66
C ALA A 141 -13.35 37.99 1.50
N LEU A 142 -13.75 37.73 2.75
CA LEU A 142 -14.18 38.76 3.69
C LEU A 142 -13.06 39.77 3.95
N MET A 143 -11.83 39.30 4.20
CA MET A 143 -10.68 40.16 4.44
C MET A 143 -10.35 41.04 3.23
N GLN A 144 -10.40 40.48 2.03
CA GLN A 144 -10.23 41.24 0.78
C GLN A 144 -11.33 42.29 0.59
N LEU A 145 -12.57 41.97 0.96
CA LEU A 145 -13.69 42.91 0.88
C LEU A 145 -13.49 44.09 1.84
N VAL A 146 -13.08 43.82 3.08
CA VAL A 146 -12.74 44.86 4.07
C VAL A 146 -11.59 45.73 3.57
N LEU A 147 -10.49 45.14 3.09
CA LEU A 147 -9.37 45.89 2.52
C LEU A 147 -9.78 46.74 1.32
N ARG A 148 -10.67 46.24 0.46
CA ARG A 148 -11.18 46.98 -0.69
C ARG A 148 -11.99 48.20 -0.25
N ILE A 149 -12.83 48.05 0.78
CA ILE A 149 -13.59 49.15 1.38
C ILE A 149 -12.64 50.19 2.01
N ILE A 150 -11.64 49.75 2.77
CA ILE A 150 -10.66 50.67 3.37
C ILE A 150 -9.91 51.43 2.28
N TRP A 151 -9.47 50.75 1.21
CA TRP A 151 -8.75 51.39 0.12
C TRP A 151 -9.63 52.38 -0.67
N THR A 152 -10.90 52.08 -0.89
CA THR A 152 -11.82 53.03 -1.53
C THR A 152 -12.08 54.24 -0.63
N LEU A 153 -12.31 54.04 0.66
CA LEU A 153 -12.45 55.14 1.63
C LEU A 153 -11.19 56.02 1.68
N LEU A 154 -10.01 55.40 1.78
CA LEU A 154 -8.73 56.12 1.78
C LEU A 154 -8.53 56.89 0.47
N LYS A 155 -8.86 56.30 -0.68
CA LYS A 155 -8.75 56.97 -1.99
C LYS A 155 -9.73 58.13 -2.10
N VAL A 156 -10.96 57.99 -1.58
CA VAL A 156 -11.96 59.05 -1.54
C VAL A 156 -11.52 60.21 -0.65
N ILE A 157 -10.85 59.94 0.47
CA ILE A 157 -10.30 60.97 1.38
C ILE A 157 -9.03 61.62 0.83
N LEU A 158 -8.15 60.88 0.16
CA LEU A 158 -6.92 61.42 -0.43
C LEU A 158 -7.15 62.13 -1.77
N SER A 159 -8.26 61.83 -2.46
CA SER A 159 -8.71 62.53 -3.68
C SER A 159 -8.79 64.06 -3.50
N PRO A 160 -9.53 64.60 -2.51
CA PRO A 160 -9.60 66.04 -2.27
C PRO A 160 -8.24 66.61 -1.85
N VAL A 161 -7.39 65.86 -1.15
CA VAL A 161 -6.04 66.30 -0.79
C VAL A 161 -5.18 66.53 -2.04
N LYS A 162 -5.25 65.65 -3.05
CA LYS A 162 -4.57 65.86 -4.33
C LYS A 162 -5.11 67.07 -5.07
N TRP A 163 -6.42 67.29 -5.02
CA TRP A 163 -7.06 68.44 -5.63
C TRP A 163 -6.65 69.75 -4.96
N ILE A 164 -6.58 69.76 -3.62
CA ILE A 164 -6.06 70.86 -2.80
C ILE A 164 -4.57 71.12 -3.10
N TRP A 165 -3.76 70.09 -3.26
CA TRP A 165 -2.35 70.23 -3.65
C TRP A 165 -2.19 70.85 -5.05
N SER A 166 -3.06 70.48 -5.99
CA SER A 166 -3.11 71.08 -7.34
C SER A 166 -3.52 72.55 -7.29
N LEU A 167 -4.54 72.87 -6.48
CA LEU A 167 -4.95 74.25 -6.20
C LEU A 167 -3.80 75.07 -5.61
N PHE A 168 -3.08 74.49 -4.66
CA PHE A 168 -1.91 75.12 -4.05
C PHE A 168 -0.78 75.35 -5.06
N TRP A 169 -0.53 74.40 -5.98
CA TRP A 169 0.47 74.55 -7.05
C TRP A 169 0.13 75.67 -8.04
N PHE A 170 -1.15 75.93 -8.29
CA PHE A 170 -1.60 77.00 -9.18
C PHE A 170 -1.43 78.40 -8.57
N ILE A 171 -1.51 78.52 -7.25
CA ILE A 171 -1.45 79.79 -6.51
C ILE A 171 0.00 80.21 -6.18
N LEU A 172 0.98 79.30 -6.31
CA LEU A 172 2.37 79.58 -5.92
C LEU A 172 3.11 80.53 -6.90
N PRO A 173 3.74 81.61 -6.40
CA PRO A 173 4.53 82.53 -7.21
C PRO A 173 5.76 81.86 -7.84
N LYS A 174 6.15 82.29 -9.06
CA LYS A 174 7.24 81.71 -9.88
C LYS A 174 8.56 81.49 -9.12
N LYS A 175 8.88 82.30 -8.11
CA LYS A 175 10.08 82.13 -7.27
C LYS A 175 10.09 80.82 -6.47
N ILE A 176 8.94 80.40 -5.94
CA ILE A 176 8.86 79.20 -5.10
C ILE A 176 8.94 77.95 -5.96
N LYS A 177 8.31 77.97 -7.15
CA LYS A 177 8.39 76.89 -8.14
C LYS A 177 9.85 76.57 -8.51
N ASN A 178 10.65 77.61 -8.76
CA ASN A 178 12.08 77.46 -9.08
C ASN A 178 12.92 76.95 -7.90
N SER A 179 12.57 77.27 -6.65
CA SER A 179 13.25 76.74 -5.47
C SER A 179 12.93 75.27 -5.24
N VAL A 180 11.68 74.85 -5.43
CA VAL A 180 11.27 73.44 -5.37
C VAL A 180 11.95 72.64 -6.48
N GLU A 181 12.08 73.20 -7.68
CA GLU A 181 12.78 72.57 -8.80
C GLU A 181 14.29 72.45 -8.54
N LYS A 182 14.91 73.44 -7.90
CA LYS A 182 16.30 73.33 -7.41
C LYS A 182 16.46 72.27 -6.33
N LEU A 183 15.54 72.17 -5.37
CA LEU A 183 15.58 71.13 -4.33
C LEU A 183 15.36 69.74 -4.93
N TYR A 184 14.42 69.60 -5.87
CA TYR A 184 14.17 68.36 -6.60
C TYR A 184 15.41 67.92 -7.38
N ASN A 185 16.03 68.84 -8.14
CA ASN A 185 17.25 68.54 -8.90
C ASN A 185 18.45 68.22 -7.99
N LYS A 186 18.54 68.85 -6.81
CA LYS A 186 19.59 68.57 -5.81
C LYS A 186 19.39 67.20 -5.15
N LEU A 187 18.14 66.83 -4.85
CA LEU A 187 17.78 65.51 -4.32
C LEU A 187 17.97 64.42 -5.38
N ALA A 188 17.58 64.67 -6.63
CA ALA A 188 17.81 63.76 -7.74
C ALA A 188 19.32 63.54 -8.00
N GLY A 189 20.11 64.61 -7.92
CA GLY A 189 21.57 64.54 -7.96
C GLY A 189 22.14 63.64 -6.86
N ASN A 190 21.78 63.91 -5.59
CA ASN A 190 22.23 63.10 -4.46
C ASN A 190 21.79 61.63 -4.54
N LEU A 191 20.58 61.35 -5.02
CA LEU A 191 20.09 59.98 -5.25
C LEU A 191 20.91 59.26 -6.32
N HIS A 192 21.28 59.96 -7.39
CA HIS A 192 22.14 59.40 -8.43
C HIS A 192 23.54 59.07 -7.88
N THR A 193 24.14 59.97 -7.10
CA THR A 193 25.43 59.73 -6.44
C THR A 193 25.36 58.56 -5.46
N PHE A 194 24.29 58.47 -4.68
CA PHE A 194 24.08 57.38 -3.73
C PHE A 194 23.90 56.03 -4.43
N LYS A 195 23.13 56.00 -5.53
CA LYS A 195 23.00 54.81 -6.38
C LYS A 195 24.34 54.38 -6.98
N ASN A 196 25.16 55.33 -7.43
CA ASN A 196 26.48 55.03 -7.98
C ASN A 196 27.43 54.48 -6.91
N ASN A 197 27.41 55.05 -5.70
CA ASN A 197 28.18 54.55 -4.56
C ASN A 197 27.74 53.14 -4.15
N LEU A 198 26.43 52.87 -4.07
CA LEU A 198 25.90 51.53 -3.82
C LEU A 198 26.35 50.52 -4.88
N ASN A 199 26.23 50.87 -6.17
CA ASN A 199 26.71 50.00 -7.25
C ASN A 199 28.21 49.74 -7.15
N SER A 200 29.01 50.75 -6.81
CA SER A 200 30.46 50.60 -6.63
C SER A 200 30.85 49.74 -5.42
N LEU A 201 30.03 49.74 -4.36
CA LEU A 201 30.20 48.86 -3.20
C LEU A 201 29.83 47.41 -3.54
N ILE A 202 28.75 47.22 -4.30
CA ILE A 202 28.30 45.90 -4.76
C ILE A 202 29.36 45.27 -5.68
N THR A 203 29.96 46.02 -6.61
CA THR A 203 31.03 45.48 -7.49
C THR A 203 32.32 45.15 -6.72
N ARG A 204 32.68 45.94 -5.70
CA ARG A 204 33.82 45.64 -4.81
C ARG A 204 33.59 44.39 -3.96
N TRP A 205 32.36 44.14 -3.52
CA TRP A 205 32.00 42.92 -2.79
C TRP A 205 31.97 41.68 -3.69
N LYS A 206 31.65 41.82 -4.98
CA LYS A 206 31.58 40.71 -5.93
C LYS A 206 32.94 40.23 -6.45
N ASN A 207 33.99 41.04 -6.29
CA ASN A 207 35.36 40.78 -6.73
C ASN A 207 36.30 40.34 -5.59
N LYS A 208 35.75 40.00 -4.41
CA LYS A 208 36.47 39.47 -3.25
C LYS A 208 35.92 38.09 -2.90
#